data_AF-A0A514TTY4-F1
#
_entry.id   AF-A0A514TTY4-F1
#
_cell.length_a   1.000
_cell.length_b   1.000
_cell.length_c   1.000
_cell.angle_alpha   90.00
_cell.angle_beta   90.00
_cell.angle_gamma   90.00
#
_symmetry.space_group_name_H-M   'P 1'
#
loop_
_entity.id
_entity.type
_entity.pdbx_description
1 polymer ?
#
loop_
_entity_poly.entity_id
_entity_poly.type
_entity_poly.pdbx_seq_one_letter_code
_entity_poly.pdbx_strand_id
1 'polypeptide(L)'
;MNLYFVLIAGFFVPAVFGSFSPAIVDDMHVLENDCAMKSGAAKDDIEFTRKNHVVPANQQMSDFSKCMLQKFKVMNPDGSINHNVMEHDFPADVPNYKWQVSENCIAKVGQNDNETYRNIMECFLEHGQMVLAYI
;
A
#
# COMPACT_ATOMS: atom_id res chain seq x y z
N MET A 1 -0.18 8.04 -59.99
CA MET A 1 0.97 8.05 -59.05
C MET A 1 0.75 9.22 -58.09
N ASN A 2 0.97 8.97 -56.79
CA ASN A 2 0.92 9.90 -55.64
C ASN A 2 -0.43 10.04 -54.91
N LEU A 3 -0.88 8.88 -54.42
CA LEU A 3 -1.08 8.56 -53.00
C LEU A 3 -0.77 9.69 -51.99
N TYR A 4 -1.81 10.36 -51.49
CA TYR A 4 -1.79 11.03 -50.17
C TYR A 4 -2.81 10.33 -49.28
N PHE A 5 -2.40 9.19 -48.71
CA PHE A 5 -3.14 8.58 -47.61
C PHE A 5 -2.95 9.48 -46.38
N VAL A 6 -4.06 10.09 -46.00
CA VAL A 6 -4.30 10.70 -44.70
C VAL A 6 -4.09 9.61 -43.64
N LEU A 7 -2.87 9.50 -43.11
CA LEU A 7 -2.59 8.78 -41.87
C LEU A 7 -2.78 9.77 -40.73
N ILE A 8 -4.05 10.05 -40.41
CA ILE A 8 -4.42 10.43 -39.05
C ILE A 8 -4.14 9.17 -38.23
N ALA A 9 -2.89 9.06 -37.75
CA ALA A 9 -2.55 8.16 -36.67
C ALA A 9 -3.30 8.67 -35.45
N GLY A 10 -4.55 8.21 -35.30
CA GLY A 10 -5.28 8.31 -34.07
C GLY A 10 -4.43 7.65 -33.00
N PHE A 11 -3.74 8.46 -32.21
CA PHE A 11 -3.30 8.09 -30.87
C PHE A 11 -4.58 7.82 -30.07
N PHE A 12 -5.15 6.65 -30.27
CA PHE A 12 -5.79 5.96 -29.16
C PHE A 12 -4.65 5.71 -28.18
N VAL A 13 -4.42 6.68 -27.28
CA VAL A 13 -3.67 6.41 -26.06
C VAL A 13 -4.49 5.31 -25.40
N PRO A 14 -4.03 4.05 -25.39
CA PRO A 14 -4.72 3.05 -24.61
C PRO A 14 -4.71 3.60 -23.19
N ALA A 15 -5.88 3.64 -22.54
CA ALA A 15 -5.97 3.97 -21.13
C ALA A 15 -4.85 3.21 -20.43
N VAL A 16 -3.87 3.94 -19.89
CA VAL A 16 -2.82 3.36 -19.06
C VAL A 16 -3.57 2.85 -17.84
N PHE A 17 -3.95 1.58 -17.86
CA PHE A 17 -4.21 0.88 -16.62
C PHE A 17 -2.93 1.04 -15.82
N GLY A 18 -3.00 1.79 -14.72
CA GLY A 18 -1.89 1.97 -13.79
C GLY A 18 -1.51 0.60 -13.25
N SER A 19 -0.60 -0.06 -13.93
CA SER A 19 0.07 -1.24 -13.43
C SER A 19 1.44 -0.79 -12.96
N PHE A 20 1.71 -0.99 -11.67
CA PHE A 20 3.03 -0.77 -11.12
C PHE A 20 4.07 -1.59 -11.89
N SER A 21 5.29 -1.06 -12.01
CA SER A 21 6.36 -1.80 -12.68
C SER A 21 6.67 -3.10 -11.91
N PRO A 22 7.12 -4.17 -12.59
CA PRO A 22 7.50 -5.41 -11.92
C PRO A 22 8.52 -5.20 -10.80
N ALA A 23 9.47 -4.27 -10.99
CA ALA A 23 10.46 -3.94 -9.96
C ALA A 23 9.82 -3.38 -8.67
N ILE A 24 8.77 -2.55 -8.78
CA ILE A 24 8.05 -2.05 -7.60
C ILE A 24 7.35 -3.22 -6.88
N VAL A 25 6.74 -4.13 -7.63
CA VAL A 25 6.07 -5.31 -7.07
C VAL A 25 7.07 -6.23 -6.36
N ASP A 26 8.23 -6.47 -6.97
CA ASP A 26 9.32 -7.26 -6.38
C ASP A 26 9.82 -6.63 -5.07
N ASP A 27 10.03 -5.31 -5.05
CA ASP A 27 10.42 -4.58 -3.84
C ASP A 27 9.35 -4.70 -2.75
N MET A 28 8.06 -4.64 -3.10
CA MET A 28 6.97 -4.86 -2.13
C MET A 28 6.99 -6.28 -1.56
N HIS A 29 7.25 -7.31 -2.37
CA HIS A 29 7.41 -8.67 -1.85
C HIS A 29 8.59 -8.79 -0.89
N VAL A 30 9.69 -8.07 -1.12
CA VAL A 30 10.83 -8.06 -0.18
C VAL A 30 10.42 -7.45 1.17
N LEU A 31 9.71 -6.32 1.15
CA LEU A 31 9.20 -5.68 2.38
C LEU A 31 8.21 -6.59 3.12
N GLU A 32 7.26 -7.16 2.39
CA GLU A 32 6.25 -8.07 2.94
C GLU A 32 6.90 -9.29 3.60
N ASN A 33 7.85 -9.93 2.93
CA ASN A 33 8.56 -11.09 3.48
C ASN A 33 9.38 -10.74 4.74
N ASP A 34 10.07 -9.60 4.76
CA ASP A 34 10.80 -9.13 5.96
C ASP A 34 9.84 -8.94 7.13
N CYS A 35 8.70 -8.29 6.90
CA CYS A 35 7.72 -8.06 7.96
C CYS A 35 6.99 -9.33 8.40
N ALA A 36 6.69 -10.26 7.48
CA ALA A 36 6.13 -11.57 7.82
C ALA A 36 7.08 -12.37 8.71
N MET A 37 8.37 -12.40 8.38
CA MET A 37 9.39 -13.08 9.20
C MET A 37 9.53 -12.47 10.60
N LYS A 38 9.52 -11.13 10.71
CA LYS A 38 9.68 -10.43 12.00
C LYS A 38 8.48 -10.57 12.92
N SER A 39 7.29 -10.55 12.36
CA SER A 39 6.03 -10.63 13.10
C SER A 39 5.59 -12.06 13.40
N GLY A 40 6.04 -13.03 12.60
CA GLY A 40 5.52 -14.40 12.63
C GLY A 40 4.12 -14.52 12.00
N ALA A 41 3.69 -13.53 11.21
CA ALA A 41 2.41 -13.58 10.51
C ALA A 41 2.32 -14.78 9.56
N ALA A 42 1.19 -15.49 9.62
CA ALA A 42 0.94 -16.61 8.73
C ALA A 42 0.68 -16.10 7.31
N LYS A 43 1.17 -16.84 6.30
CA LYS A 43 0.91 -16.51 4.89
C LYS A 43 -0.58 -16.41 4.59
N ASP A 44 -1.38 -17.32 5.16
CA ASP A 44 -2.83 -17.33 4.95
C ASP A 44 -3.52 -16.07 5.50
N ASP A 45 -3.03 -15.50 6.62
CA ASP A 45 -3.55 -14.25 7.18
C ASP A 45 -3.19 -13.04 6.30
N ILE A 46 -1.98 -13.02 5.73
CA ILE A 46 -1.54 -11.98 4.79
C ILE A 46 -2.35 -12.06 3.49
N GLU A 47 -2.54 -13.26 2.95
CA GLU A 47 -3.39 -13.50 1.77
C GLU A 47 -4.85 -13.11 2.03
N PHE A 48 -5.37 -13.44 3.21
CA PHE A 48 -6.70 -13.02 3.64
C PHE A 48 -6.80 -11.50 3.67
N THR A 49 -5.81 -10.82 4.25
CA THR A 49 -5.75 -9.36 4.32
C THR A 49 -5.71 -8.74 2.93
N ARG A 50 -4.88 -9.26 2.03
CA ARG A 50 -4.78 -8.77 0.65
C ARG A 50 -6.11 -8.87 -0.09
N LYS A 51 -6.86 -9.95 0.10
CA LYS A 51 -8.12 -10.21 -0.63
C LYS A 51 -9.32 -9.48 -0.05
N ASN A 52 -9.36 -9.31 1.27
CA ASN A 52 -10.54 -8.81 1.98
C ASN A 52 -10.35 -7.38 2.51
N HIS A 53 -9.13 -6.84 2.48
CA HIS A 53 -8.75 -5.56 3.07
C HIS A 53 -9.03 -5.49 4.59
N VAL A 54 -9.08 -6.64 5.25
CA VAL A 54 -9.30 -6.79 6.70
C VAL A 54 -8.09 -7.47 7.29
N VAL A 55 -7.50 -6.87 8.32
CA VAL A 55 -6.34 -7.40 9.04
C VAL A 55 -6.82 -8.20 10.25
N PRO A 56 -6.57 -9.52 10.30
CA PRO A 56 -6.99 -10.37 11.42
C PRO A 56 -6.57 -9.80 12.79
N ALA A 57 -7.48 -9.89 13.77
CA ALA A 57 -7.29 -9.36 15.12
C ALA A 57 -6.43 -10.29 15.98
N ASN A 58 -5.19 -10.53 15.54
CA ASN A 58 -4.19 -11.28 16.29
C ASN A 58 -2.88 -10.47 16.44
N GLN A 59 -2.03 -10.89 17.37
CA GLN A 59 -0.79 -10.16 17.70
C GLN A 59 0.17 -10.11 16.50
N GLN A 60 0.32 -11.24 15.80
CA GLN A 60 1.23 -11.37 14.66
C GLN A 60 0.85 -10.42 13.54
N MET A 61 -0.44 -10.31 13.20
CA MET A 61 -0.91 -9.39 12.18
C MET A 61 -0.84 -7.93 12.62
N SER A 62 -0.97 -7.64 13.93
CA SER A 62 -0.76 -6.30 14.46
C SER A 62 0.71 -5.86 14.33
N ASP A 63 1.65 -6.78 14.66
CA ASP A 63 3.09 -6.55 14.52
C ASP A 63 3.51 -6.45 13.05
N PHE A 64 2.87 -7.23 12.18
CA PHE A 64 3.04 -7.16 10.74
C PHE A 64 2.60 -5.80 10.20
N SER A 65 1.40 -5.32 10.58
CA SER A 65 0.92 -3.98 10.20
C SER A 65 1.87 -2.90 10.66
N LYS A 66 2.31 -2.94 11.94
CA LYS A 66 3.30 -2.00 12.47
C LYS A 66 4.58 -2.00 11.62
N CYS A 67 5.11 -3.18 11.30
CA CYS A 67 6.31 -3.30 10.49
C CYS A 67 6.14 -2.67 9.10
N MET A 68 5.06 -3.00 8.39
CA MET A 68 4.79 -2.44 7.05
C MET A 68 4.62 -0.91 7.11
N LEU A 69 3.87 -0.39 8.08
CA LEU A 69 3.68 1.05 8.28
C LEU A 69 5.00 1.78 8.57
N GLN A 70 5.93 1.15 9.30
CA GLN A 70 7.28 1.68 9.50
C GLN A 70 8.12 1.67 8.21
N LYS A 71 8.02 0.62 7.38
CA LYS A 71 8.71 0.58 6.07
C LYS A 71 8.30 1.75 5.18
N PHE A 72 7.03 2.14 5.24
CA PHE A 72 6.50 3.26 4.48
C PHE A 72 6.52 4.59 5.23
N LYS A 73 7.23 4.69 6.37
CA LYS A 73 7.35 5.92 7.17
C LYS A 73 6.02 6.52 7.62
N VAL A 74 4.95 5.74 7.64
CA VAL A 74 3.68 6.10 8.28
C VAL A 74 3.83 6.07 9.80
N MET A 75 4.79 5.28 10.28
CA MET A 75 5.19 5.24 11.68
C MET A 75 6.66 5.56 11.84
N ASN A 76 6.97 6.28 12.92
CA ASN A 76 8.32 6.53 13.37
C ASN A 76 8.96 5.24 13.93
N PRO A 77 10.31 5.19 14.04
CA PRO A 77 11.02 4.05 14.62
C PRO A 77 10.61 3.73 16.07
N ASP A 78 10.17 4.74 16.83
CA ASP A 78 9.70 4.58 18.20
C ASP A 78 8.28 3.99 18.30
N GLY A 79 7.58 3.84 17.17
CA GLY A 79 6.23 3.31 17.09
C GLY A 79 5.13 4.37 17.14
N SER A 80 5.46 5.66 17.25
CA SER A 80 4.47 6.73 17.09
C SER A 80 4.09 6.92 15.62
N ILE A 81 2.89 7.45 15.37
CA ILE A 81 2.43 7.77 14.01
C ILE A 81 3.20 9.00 13.48
N ASN A 82 3.67 8.92 12.24
CA ASN A 82 4.24 10.06 11.54
C ASN A 82 3.11 10.93 10.98
N HIS A 83 2.99 12.16 11.50
CA HIS A 83 1.98 13.11 11.02
C HIS A 83 2.45 13.90 9.80
N ASN A 84 3.71 13.79 9.39
CA ASN A 84 4.20 14.38 8.16
C ASN A 84 3.88 13.48 6.95
N VAL A 85 2.64 13.56 6.46
CA VAL A 85 2.13 12.71 5.36
C VAL A 85 2.93 12.81 4.06
N MET A 86 3.72 13.87 3.89
CA MET A 86 4.61 14.05 2.74
C MET A 86 5.82 13.11 2.77
N GLU A 87 6.16 12.55 3.94
CA GLU A 87 7.26 11.59 4.10
C GLU A 87 6.85 10.14 3.87
N HIS A 88 5.55 9.85 3.80
CA HIS A 88 5.07 8.49 3.58
C HIS A 88 5.58 7.97 2.22
N ASP A 89 5.99 6.70 2.17
CA ASP A 89 6.84 6.16 1.08
C ASP A 89 6.22 4.97 0.33
N PHE A 90 4.92 4.72 0.49
CA PHE A 90 4.26 3.68 -0.31
C PHE A 90 4.06 4.14 -1.78
N PRO A 91 4.19 3.22 -2.75
CA PRO A 91 3.90 3.52 -4.16
C PRO A 91 2.45 3.96 -4.37
N ALA A 92 2.24 4.99 -5.18
CA ALA A 92 0.92 5.46 -5.58
C ALA A 92 0.95 5.95 -7.03
N ASP A 93 -0.03 5.52 -7.83
CA ASP A 93 -0.16 5.94 -9.23
C ASP A 93 -0.58 7.41 -9.37
N VAL A 94 -1.19 7.99 -8.33
CA VAL A 94 -1.68 9.36 -8.31
C VAL A 94 -1.10 10.11 -7.10
N PRO A 95 -0.07 10.98 -7.29
CA PRO A 95 0.62 11.66 -6.19
C PRO A 95 -0.30 12.49 -5.27
N ASN A 96 -1.29 13.18 -5.85
CA ASN A 96 -2.23 14.00 -5.09
C ASN A 96 -3.31 13.20 -4.36
N TYR A 97 -3.39 11.89 -4.55
CA TYR A 97 -4.32 11.03 -3.82
C TYR A 97 -3.65 10.48 -2.54
N LYS A 98 -2.34 10.29 -2.57
CA LYS A 98 -1.53 9.71 -1.49
C LYS A 98 -1.60 10.50 -0.17
N TRP A 99 -1.46 11.82 -0.22
CA TRP A 99 -1.45 12.66 1.00
C TRP A 99 -2.84 12.72 1.65
N GLN A 100 -3.90 12.90 0.86
CA GLN A 100 -5.28 12.93 1.36
C GLN A 100 -5.67 11.58 1.99
N VAL A 101 -5.31 10.46 1.35
CA VAL A 101 -5.53 9.14 1.93
C VAL A 101 -4.73 8.97 3.21
N SER A 102 -3.47 9.41 3.22
CA SER A 102 -2.63 9.37 4.43
C SER A 102 -3.26 10.13 5.58
N GLU A 103 -3.69 11.38 5.39
CA GLU A 103 -4.35 12.19 6.43
C GLU A 103 -5.59 11.49 7.00
N ASN A 104 -6.42 10.89 6.15
CA ASN A 104 -7.60 10.15 6.58
C ASN A 104 -7.23 8.88 7.35
N CYS A 105 -6.27 8.10 6.84
CA CYS A 105 -5.94 6.80 7.42
C CYS A 105 -5.17 6.91 8.73
N ILE A 106 -4.25 7.87 8.90
CA ILE A 106 -3.54 8.04 10.17
C ILE A 106 -4.45 8.53 11.31
N ALA A 107 -5.63 9.05 11.00
CA ALA A 107 -6.64 9.42 11.99
C ALA A 107 -7.45 8.22 12.52
N LYS A 108 -7.26 7.02 11.98
CA LYS A 108 -7.94 5.80 12.44
C LYS A 108 -7.31 5.33 13.75
N VAL A 109 -8.02 5.50 14.85
CA VAL A 109 -7.60 5.09 16.19
C VAL A 109 -8.42 3.89 16.64
N GLY A 110 -7.75 2.88 17.20
CA GLY A 110 -8.39 1.72 17.83
C GLY A 110 -8.48 1.86 19.35
N GLN A 111 -8.94 0.82 20.04
CA GLN A 111 -8.98 0.79 21.51
C GLN A 111 -7.58 0.70 22.14
N ASN A 112 -6.58 0.30 21.35
CA ASN A 112 -5.18 0.20 21.72
C ASN A 112 -4.28 0.37 20.48
N ASP A 113 -2.98 0.39 20.71
CA ASP A 113 -1.95 0.54 19.68
C ASP A 113 -2.05 -0.54 18.59
N ASN A 114 -2.21 -1.81 18.97
CA ASN A 114 -2.30 -2.94 18.03
C ASN A 114 -3.49 -2.78 17.08
N GLU A 115 -4.66 -2.41 17.61
CA GLU A 115 -5.84 -2.13 16.81
C GLU A 115 -5.66 -0.89 15.94
N THR A 116 -5.00 0.15 16.45
CA THR A 116 -4.67 1.36 15.67
C THR A 116 -3.82 1.00 14.44
N TYR A 117 -2.77 0.19 14.60
CA TYR A 117 -1.92 -0.21 13.47
C TYR A 117 -2.68 -1.01 12.42
N ARG A 118 -3.56 -1.91 12.85
CA ARG A 118 -4.43 -2.68 11.94
C ARG A 118 -5.39 -1.76 11.20
N ASN A 119 -6.11 -0.88 11.90
CA ASN A 119 -7.08 0.03 11.32
C ASN A 119 -6.46 1.00 10.30
N ILE A 120 -5.24 1.50 10.57
CA ILE A 120 -4.50 2.35 9.63
C ILE A 120 -4.17 1.56 8.35
N MET A 121 -3.66 0.33 8.50
CA MET A 121 -3.32 -0.53 7.36
C MET A 121 -4.54 -0.92 6.53
N GLU A 122 -5.65 -1.29 7.17
CA GLU A 122 -6.94 -1.57 6.52
C GLU A 122 -7.40 -0.36 5.70
N CYS A 123 -7.37 0.84 6.28
CA CYS A 123 -7.76 2.05 5.57
C CYS A 123 -6.94 2.30 4.30
N PHE A 124 -5.62 2.05 4.33
CA PHE A 124 -4.79 2.17 3.12
C PHE A 124 -5.20 1.16 2.04
N LEU A 125 -5.50 -0.08 2.43
CA LEU A 125 -5.96 -1.12 1.52
C LEU A 125 -7.34 -0.79 0.91
N GLU A 126 -8.28 -0.30 1.73
CA GLU A 126 -9.60 0.17 1.27
C GLU A 126 -9.50 1.29 0.24
N HIS A 127 -8.52 2.17 0.40
CA HIS A 127 -8.22 3.25 -0.54
C HIS A 127 -7.34 2.82 -1.72
N GLY A 128 -7.02 1.53 -1.84
CA GLY A 128 -6.24 0.97 -2.96
C GLY A 128 -4.76 1.36 -2.96
N GLN A 129 -4.20 1.74 -1.81
CA GLN A 129 -2.77 2.00 -1.72
C GLN A 129 -2.00 0.68 -1.70
N MET A 130 -0.84 0.68 -2.36
CA MET A 130 0.07 -0.46 -2.39
C MET A 130 0.85 -0.56 -1.07
N VAL A 131 0.17 -1.02 -0.01
CA VAL A 131 0.79 -1.34 1.30
C VAL A 131 0.97 -2.85 1.50
N LEU A 132 0.59 -3.65 0.50
CA LEU A 132 0.89 -5.06 0.33
C LEU A 132 1.29 -5.30 -1.13
N ALA A 133 2.10 -6.33 -1.38
CA ALA A 133 2.46 -6.69 -2.75
C ALA A 133 1.22 -7.22 -3.50
N TYR A 134 1.15 -6.98 -4.82
CA TYR A 134 0.16 -7.64 -5.68
C TYR A 134 0.52 -9.12 -5.90
N ILE A 135 -0.45 -9.90 -6.38
CA ILE A 135 -0.26 -11.31 -6.77
C ILE A 135 0.12 -11.39 -8.25
#